data_AF-A0A7V0YEM4-F1
#
_entry.id   AF-A0A7V0YEM4-F1
#
_cell.length_a   1.000
_cell.length_b   1.000
_cell.length_c   1.000
_cell.angle_alpha   90.00
_cell.angle_beta   90.00
_cell.angle_gamma   90.00
#
_symmetry.space_group_name_H-M   'P 1'
#
loop_
_entity.id
_entity.type
_entity.pdbx_description
1 polymer ?
#
loop_
_entity_poly.entity_id
_entity_poly.type
_entity_poly.pdbx_seq_one_letter_code
_entity_poly.pdbx_strand_id
1 'polypeptide(L)' 'MAREKGKMTVSEAGRKGGKTTAKKYGREFYEEIGHKGGQKVKELIERGKQATR' A
#
# COMPACT_ATOMS: atom_id res chain seq x y z
N MET A 1 7.28 -17.68 -38.21
CA MET A 1 6.82 -16.44 -37.55
C MET A 1 7.04 -16.58 -36.04
N ALA A 2 8.20 -16.13 -35.56
CA ALA A 2 8.48 -16.11 -34.12
C ALA A 2 7.60 -15.01 -33.50
N ARG A 3 6.60 -15.38 -32.70
CA ARG A 3 5.87 -14.41 -31.88
C ARG A 3 6.89 -13.80 -30.91
N GLU A 4 7.37 -12.59 -31.19
CA GLU A 4 7.91 -11.74 -30.14
C GLU A 4 6.81 -11.64 -29.07
N LYS A 5 7.01 -12.33 -27.96
CA LYS A 5 6.18 -12.18 -26.77
C LYS A 5 6.34 -10.73 -26.33
N GLY A 6 5.42 -9.89 -26.79
CA GLY A 6 5.45 -8.44 -26.62
C GLY A 6 5.80 -8.06 -25.20
N LYS A 7 6.84 -7.23 -25.07
CA LYS A 7 7.27 -6.66 -23.81
C LYS A 7 6.06 -5.97 -23.18
N MET A 8 5.65 -6.43 -22.00
CA MET A 8 4.58 -5.82 -21.22
C MET A 8 4.91 -4.34 -21.00
N THR A 9 3.96 -3.45 -21.27
CA THR A 9 4.16 -2.03 -20.99
C THR A 9 4.27 -1.80 -19.48
N VAL A 10 4.94 -0.72 -19.06
CA VAL A 10 5.05 -0.34 -17.65
C VAL A 10 3.68 -0.19 -16.97
N SER A 11 2.69 0.31 -17.72
CA SER A 11 1.31 0.45 -17.26
C SER A 11 0.64 -0.89 -17.01
N GLU A 12 0.81 -1.84 -17.94
CA GLU A 12 0.28 -3.21 -17.78
C GLU A 12 0.96 -3.95 -16.62
N ALA A 13 2.26 -3.75 -16.43
CA ALA A 13 3.02 -4.31 -15.32
C ALA A 13 2.50 -3.76 -13.98
N GLY A 14 2.30 -2.44 -13.87
CA GLY A 14 1.72 -1.81 -12.68
C GLY A 14 0.31 -2.33 -12.37
N ARG A 15 -0.56 -2.40 -13.39
CA ARG A 15 -1.92 -2.94 -13.23
C ARG A 15 -1.91 -4.40 -12.79
N LYS A 16 -1.05 -5.24 -13.38
CA LYS A 16 -0.93 -6.66 -13.03
C LYS A 16 -0.38 -6.84 -11.61
N GLY A 17 0.62 -6.04 -11.23
CA GLY A 17 1.17 -6.03 -9.88
C GLY A 17 0.11 -5.68 -8.84
N GLY A 18 -0.61 -4.57 -9.03
CA GLY A 18 -1.68 -4.15 -8.13
C GLY A 18 -2.79 -5.21 -7.97
N LYS A 19 -3.24 -5.81 -9.08
CA LYS A 19 -4.22 -6.91 -9.04
C LYS A 19 -3.70 -8.15 -8.31
N THR A 20 -2.42 -8.47 -8.44
CA THR A 20 -1.82 -9.62 -7.76
C THR A 20 -1.74 -9.37 -6.25
N THR A 21 -1.31 -8.18 -5.84
CA THR A 21 -1.28 -7.76 -4.44
C THR A 21 -2.69 -7.78 -3.83
N ALA A 22 -3.68 -7.21 -4.51
CA ALA A 22 -5.08 -7.21 -4.03
C ALA A 22 -5.72 -8.60 -3.96
N LYS A 23 -5.27 -9.56 -4.79
CA LYS A 23 -5.71 -10.97 -4.68
C LYS A 23 -5.00 -11.70 -3.54
N LYS A 24 -3.72 -11.40 -3.32
CA LYS A 24 -2.90 -12.04 -2.28
C LYS A 24 -3.27 -11.55 -0.89
N TYR A 25 -3.56 -10.25 -0.78
CA TYR A 25 -3.87 -9.58 0.48
C TYR A 25 -5.29 -9.04 0.40
N GLY A 26 -6.14 -9.52 1.32
CA GLY A 26 -7.54 -9.12 1.39
C GLY A 26 -7.74 -7.77 2.09
N ARG A 27 -9.00 -7.46 2.40
CA ARG A 27 -9.42 -6.22 3.07
C ARG A 27 -8.68 -5.98 4.40
N GLU A 28 -8.50 -7.04 5.19
CA GLU A 28 -7.85 -6.98 6.51
C GLU A 28 -6.43 -6.40 6.46
N PHE A 29 -5.67 -6.67 5.38
CA PHE A 29 -4.33 -6.12 5.20
C PHE A 29 -4.34 -4.59 5.12
N TYR A 30 -5.29 -4.03 4.36
CA TYR A 30 -5.42 -2.59 4.22
C TYR A 30 -6.01 -1.94 5.48
N GLU A 31 -6.92 -2.64 6.17
CA GLU A 31 -7.47 -2.20 7.46
C GLU A 31 -6.38 -2.12 8.53
N GLU A 32 -5.49 -3.12 8.61
CA GLU A 32 -4.36 -3.10 9.55
C GLU A 32 -3.40 -1.95 9.26
N ILE A 33 -3.07 -1.71 7.98
CA ILE A 33 -2.20 -0.59 7.58
C ILE A 33 -2.84 0.75 7.98
N GLY A 34 -4.13 0.94 7.69
CA GLY A 34 -4.86 2.15 8.09
C GLY A 34 -4.87 2.34 9.60
N HIS A 35 -5.15 1.28 10.35
CA HIS A 35 -5.16 1.30 11.81
C HIS A 35 -3.78 1.66 12.40
N LYS A 36 -2.70 1.06 11.90
CA LYS A 36 -1.32 1.39 12.31
C LYS A 36 -0.99 2.86 12.01
N GLY A 37 -1.36 3.36 10.84
CA GLY A 37 -1.17 4.77 10.47
C GLY A 37 -1.90 5.72 11.43
N GLY A 38 -3.17 5.45 11.72
CA GLY A 38 -3.97 6.24 12.65
C GLY A 38 -3.40 6.25 14.07
N GLN A 39 -2.96 5.09 14.57
CA GLN A 39 -2.28 5.00 15.87
C GLN A 39 -1.00 5.84 15.90
N LYS A 40 -0.21 5.81 14.82
CA LYS A 40 1.02 6.61 14.75
C LYS A 40 0.73 8.10 14.78
N VAL A 41 -0.29 8.55 14.06
CA VAL A 41 -0.74 9.96 14.10
C VAL A 41 -1.18 10.35 15.51
N LYS A 42 -1.97 9.51 16.18
CA LYS A 42 -2.40 9.74 17.56
C LYS A 42 -1.19 9.88 18.50
N GLU A 43 -0.22 8.98 18.42
CA GLU A 43 1.02 9.03 19.22
C GLU A 43 1.79 10.34 19.00
N LEU A 44 1.97 10.76 17.75
CA LEU A 44 2.67 11.99 17.42
C LEU A 44 1.97 13.23 17.99
N ILE A 45 0.64 13.28 17.92
CA ILE A 45 -0.16 14.37 18.48
C ILE A 45 0.01 14.43 20.00
N GLU A 46 -0.10 13.29 20.70
CA GLU A 46 0.07 13.24 22.16
C GLU A 46 1.48 13.66 22.59
N ARG A 47 2.51 13.22 21.86
CA ARG A 47 3.88 13.67 22.09
C ARG A 47 4.05 15.17 21.87
N GLY A 48 3.43 15.74 20.83
CA GLY A 48 3.46 17.18 20.57
C GLY A 48 2.81 18.01 21.69
N LYS A 49 1.68 17.52 22.23
CA LYS A 49 1.01 18.14 23.38
C LYS A 49 1.89 18.09 24.64
N GLN A 50 2.54 16.96 24.90
CA GLN A 50 3.45 16.81 26.05
C GLN A 50 4.70 17.68 25.94
N ALA A 51 5.23 17.89 24.73
CA ALA A 51 6.39 18.76 24.52
C ALA A 51 6.08 20.26 24.67
N THR A 52 4.80 20.63 24.63
CA THR A 52 4.33 22.02 24.80
C THR A 52 3.98 22.34 26.26
N ARG A 53 3.86 21.33 27.12
CA ARG A 53 3.52 21.46 28.53
C ARG A 53 4.78 21.52 29.39
#